data_AF-A0A397ISA2-F1
#
_entry.id   AF-A0A397ISA2-F1
#
_cell.length_a   1.000
_cell.length_b   1.000
_cell.length_c   1.000
_cell.angle_alpha   90.00
_cell.angle_beta   90.00
_cell.angle_gamma   90.00
#
_symmetry.space_group_name_H-M   'P 1'
#
loop_
_entity.id
_entity.type
_entity.pdbx_description
1 polymer ?
#
loop_
_entity_poly.entity_id
_entity_poly.type
_entity_poly.pdbx_seq_one_letter_code
_entity_poly.pdbx_strand_id
1 'polypeptide(L)'
;MYRCWSDNPSERPTAAELGDFFYEVYVKCKDDIVDNNIMQQLKIADENQKNTSKSQKQELFELFSHSSKLHPQSCYFSRHIHTLHGLNDLLEEIKSGKSSDFNLFKPNGSIF
;
A
#
# COMPACT_ATOMS: atom_id res chain seq x y z
N MET A 1 -8.72 15.51 -7.04
CA MET A 1 -7.71 15.33 -5.98
C MET A 1 -8.12 15.99 -4.67
N TYR A 2 -8.12 17.33 -4.56
CA TYR A 2 -8.40 18.01 -3.27
C TYR A 2 -9.72 17.60 -2.58
N ARG A 3 -10.82 17.41 -3.34
CA ARG A 3 -12.09 16.94 -2.76
C ARG A 3 -12.01 15.53 -2.16
N CYS A 4 -11.13 14.66 -2.68
CA CYS A 4 -10.93 13.31 -2.14
C CYS A 4 -10.25 13.32 -0.76
N TRP A 5 -9.60 14.42 -0.39
CA TRP A 5 -8.91 14.63 0.87
C TRP A 5 -9.65 15.60 1.80
N SER A 6 -10.95 15.84 1.59
CA SER A 6 -11.72 16.65 2.54
C SER A 6 -11.73 15.98 3.93
N ASP A 7 -11.56 16.78 4.97
CA ASP A 7 -11.69 16.36 6.36
C ASP A 7 -13.11 15.86 6.66
N ASN A 8 -14.11 16.42 5.97
CA ASN A 8 -15.48 15.98 6.03
C ASN A 8 -15.74 14.83 5.02
N PRO A 9 -16.06 13.61 5.48
CA PRO A 9 -16.29 12.48 4.58
C PRO A 9 -17.45 12.70 3.61
N SER A 10 -18.48 13.45 4.00
CA SER A 10 -19.65 13.74 3.16
C SER A 10 -19.35 14.67 1.98
N GLU A 11 -18.22 15.37 2.00
CA GLU A 11 -17.77 16.22 0.90
C GLU A 11 -16.86 15.48 -0.08
N ARG A 12 -16.44 14.26 0.26
CA ARG A 12 -15.65 13.42 -0.63
C ARG A 12 -16.55 12.88 -1.74
N PRO A 13 -16.05 12.82 -2.98
CA PRO A 13 -16.80 12.21 -4.06
C PRO A 13 -16.97 10.72 -3.80
N THR A 14 -18.11 10.20 -4.24
CA THR A 14 -18.36 8.76 -4.32
C THR A 14 -17.48 8.13 -5.40
N ALA A 15 -17.33 6.80 -5.34
CA ALA A 15 -16.59 6.06 -6.36
C ALA A 15 -17.19 6.21 -7.77
N ALA A 16 -18.53 6.34 -7.85
CA ALA A 16 -19.23 6.55 -9.11
C ALA A 16 -18.89 7.92 -9.73
N GLU A 17 -19.00 9.00 -8.94
CA GLU A 17 -18.66 10.36 -9.40
C GLU A 17 -17.19 10.46 -9.85
N LEU A 18 -16.30 9.77 -9.17
CA LEU A 18 -14.89 9.71 -9.54
C LEU A 18 -14.69 8.95 -10.86
N GLY A 19 -15.41 7.85 -11.06
CA GLY A 19 -15.41 7.08 -12.30
C GLY A 19 -15.90 7.90 -13.49
N ASP A 20 -17.03 8.59 -13.35
CA ASP A 20 -17.59 9.46 -14.38
C ASP A 20 -16.63 10.60 -14.74
N PHE A 21 -16.03 11.24 -13.73
CA PHE A 21 -15.03 12.29 -13.94
C PHE A 21 -13.82 11.79 -14.72
N PHE A 22 -13.25 10.64 -14.35
CA PHE A 22 -12.11 10.08 -15.07
C PHE A 22 -12.47 9.64 -16.49
N TYR A 23 -13.68 9.12 -16.69
CA TYR A 23 -14.18 8.78 -18.01
C TYR A 23 -14.31 10.01 -18.91
N GLU A 24 -14.86 11.11 -18.40
CA GLU A 24 -14.96 12.37 -19.15
C GLU A 24 -13.58 12.91 -19.52
N VAL A 25 -12.62 12.89 -18.58
CA VAL A 25 -11.23 13.28 -18.85
C VAL A 25 -10.61 12.36 -19.91
N TYR A 26 -10.82 11.05 -19.82
CA TYR A 26 -10.31 10.08 -20.79
C TYR A 26 -10.85 10.32 -22.20
N VAL A 27 -12.16 10.56 -22.35
CA VAL A 27 -12.79 10.87 -23.64
C VAL A 27 -12.20 12.15 -24.22
N LYS A 28 -12.13 13.23 -23.43
CA LYS A 28 -11.55 14.49 -23.91
C LYS A 28 -10.07 14.34 -24.29
N CYS A 29 -9.31 13.53 -23.55
CA CYS A 29 -7.91 13.20 -23.88
C CYS A 29 -7.80 12.41 -25.18
N LYS A 30 -8.74 11.50 -25.47
CA LYS A 30 -8.74 10.70 -26.69
C LYS A 30 -9.08 11.52 -27.94
N ASP A 31 -9.95 12.50 -27.78
CA ASP A 31 -10.37 13.38 -28.88
C ASP A 31 -9.41 14.55 -29.13
N ASP A 32 -8.26 14.60 -28.43
CA ASP A 32 -7.25 15.68 -28.49
C ASP A 32 -7.83 17.08 -28.17
N ILE A 33 -8.96 17.11 -27.45
CA ILE A 33 -9.69 18.34 -27.09
C ILE A 33 -9.08 18.98 -25.83
N VAL A 34 -8.30 18.23 -25.04
CA VAL A 34 -7.74 18.71 -23.76
C VAL A 34 -6.47 19.52 -23.97
N ASP A 35 -6.45 20.68 -23.32
CA ASP A 35 -5.33 21.58 -23.16
C ASP A 35 -4.01 20.81 -22.84
N ASN A 36 -3.00 21.05 -23.68
CA ASN A 36 -1.70 20.36 -23.72
C ASN A 36 -1.05 20.22 -22.32
N ASN A 37 -1.33 21.16 -21.42
CA ASN A 37 -0.78 21.21 -20.06
C ASN A 37 -1.24 20.04 -19.17
N ILE A 38 -2.53 19.66 -19.21
CA ILE A 38 -3.05 18.54 -18.40
C ILE A 38 -2.48 17.22 -18.92
N MET A 39 -2.43 17.05 -20.24
CA MET A 39 -1.83 15.88 -20.89
C MET A 39 -0.34 15.73 -20.53
N GLN A 40 0.39 16.85 -20.53
CA GLN A 40 1.81 16.87 -20.15
C GLN A 40 2.00 16.47 -18.69
N GLN A 41 1.20 17.00 -17.75
CA GLN A 41 1.28 16.60 -16.35
C GLN A 41 0.93 15.13 -16.12
N LEU A 42 -0.08 14.61 -16.84
CA LEU A 42 -0.44 13.20 -16.77
C LEU A 42 0.71 12.30 -17.23
N LYS A 43 1.38 12.67 -18.32
CA LYS A 43 2.55 11.94 -18.84
C LYS A 43 3.73 11.97 -17.86
N ILE A 44 4.01 13.12 -17.24
CA ILE A 44 5.02 13.25 -16.20
C ILE A 44 4.69 12.37 -14.99
N ALA A 45 3.42 12.33 -14.57
CA ALA A 45 2.99 11.48 -13.46
C ALA A 45 3.13 9.98 -13.77
N ASP A 46 2.80 9.54 -14.98
CA ASP A 46 2.95 8.15 -15.42
C ASP A 46 4.44 7.74 -15.51
N GLU A 47 5.30 8.61 -16.04
CA GLU A 47 6.75 8.40 -16.06
C GLU A 47 7.34 8.34 -14.64
N ASN A 48 6.95 9.26 -13.75
CA ASN A 48 7.36 9.26 -12.36
C ASN A 48 6.89 7.99 -11.64
N GLN A 49 5.66 7.54 -11.86
CA GLN A 49 5.14 6.30 -11.28
C GLN A 49 5.96 5.09 -11.73
N LYS A 50 6.33 5.00 -13.02
CA LYS A 50 7.17 3.92 -13.53
C LYS A 50 8.57 3.94 -12.91
N ASN A 51 9.17 5.11 -12.76
CA ASN A 51 10.48 5.26 -12.15
C ASN A 51 10.48 4.94 -10.65
N THR A 52 9.48 5.45 -9.92
CA THR A 52 9.29 5.16 -8.50
C THR A 52 8.96 3.69 -8.27
N SER A 53 8.11 3.07 -9.08
CA SER A 53 7.78 1.65 -8.93
C SER A 53 8.98 0.73 -9.17
N LYS A 54 9.93 1.12 -10.03
CA LYS A 54 11.18 0.39 -10.24
C LYS A 54 12.09 0.47 -9.01
N SER A 55 12.30 1.68 -8.48
CA SER A 55 13.12 1.91 -7.28
C SER A 55 12.51 1.23 -6.05
N GLN A 56 11.20 1.39 -5.84
CA GLN A 56 10.48 0.78 -4.72
C GLN A 56 10.45 -0.74 -4.80
N LYS A 57 10.26 -1.33 -5.98
CA LYS A 57 10.34 -2.80 -6.13
C LYS A 57 11.73 -3.32 -5.81
N GLN A 58 12.78 -2.61 -6.20
CA GLN A 58 14.16 -2.99 -5.91
C GLN A 58 14.49 -2.84 -4.42
N GLU A 59 14.10 -1.72 -3.80
CA GLU A 59 14.29 -1.47 -2.38
C GLU A 59 13.49 -2.46 -1.51
N LEU A 60 12.26 -2.78 -1.91
CA LEU A 60 11.44 -3.81 -1.29
C LEU A 60 12.08 -5.21 -1.44
N PHE A 61 12.63 -5.52 -2.61
CA PHE A 61 13.33 -6.79 -2.86
C PHE A 61 14.62 -6.90 -2.04
N GLU A 62 15.39 -5.82 -1.91
CA GLU A 62 16.58 -5.74 -1.06
C GLU A 62 16.20 -5.84 0.43
N LEU A 63 15.18 -5.11 0.87
CA LEU A 63 14.62 -5.23 2.23
C LEU A 63 14.24 -6.67 2.56
N PHE A 64 13.53 -7.37 1.67
CA PHE A 64 13.18 -8.78 1.87
C PHE A 64 14.39 -9.72 1.80
N SER A 65 15.40 -9.40 0.98
CA SER A 65 16.63 -10.18 0.88
C SER A 65 17.48 -10.12 2.16
N HIS A 66 17.51 -8.97 2.84
CA HIS A 66 18.27 -8.76 4.07
C HIS A 66 17.46 -9.05 5.35
N SER A 67 16.14 -8.92 5.28
CA SER A 67 15.21 -9.08 6.39
C SER A 67 15.29 -10.45 7.07
N SER A 68 15.52 -11.53 6.32
CA SER A 68 15.56 -12.89 6.90
C SER A 68 16.75 -13.15 7.84
N LYS A 69 17.75 -12.25 7.88
CA LYS A 69 18.99 -12.45 8.64
C LYS A 69 19.21 -11.50 9.83
N LEU A 70 18.46 -10.40 9.96
CA LEU A 70 18.91 -9.29 10.82
C LEU A 70 17.97 -8.89 11.97
N HIS A 71 16.71 -9.32 12.01
CA HIS A 71 15.84 -8.92 13.13
C HIS A 71 14.67 -9.88 13.38
N PRO A 72 14.43 -10.35 14.62
CA PRO A 72 13.24 -11.16 14.95
C PRO A 72 11.91 -10.47 14.59
N GLN A 73 11.83 -9.14 14.69
CA GLN A 73 10.65 -8.38 14.25
C GLN A 73 10.50 -8.24 12.72
N SER A 74 11.48 -8.67 11.92
CA SER A 74 11.34 -8.70 10.47
C SER A 74 10.31 -9.77 10.03
N CYS A 75 10.05 -10.78 10.87
CA CYS A 75 8.98 -11.75 10.70
C CYS A 75 7.60 -11.11 10.53
N TYR A 76 7.35 -9.94 11.15
CA TYR A 76 6.08 -9.23 11.04
C TYR A 76 5.88 -8.54 9.69
N PHE A 77 6.97 -8.08 9.05
CA PHE A 77 6.91 -7.35 7.77
C PHE A 77 7.28 -8.23 6.57
N SER A 78 7.95 -9.36 6.79
CA SER A 78 8.59 -10.19 5.74
C SER A 78 7.92 -11.53 5.49
N ARG A 79 6.90 -11.91 6.26
CA ARG A 79 6.05 -13.05 5.90
C ARG A 79 5.23 -12.63 4.68
N HIS A 80 5.62 -13.12 3.51
CA HIS A 80 4.88 -12.93 2.28
C HIS A 80 3.55 -13.68 2.40
N ILE A 81 2.48 -12.95 2.69
CA ILE A 81 1.12 -13.49 2.72
C ILE A 81 0.66 -13.58 1.26
N HIS A 82 0.88 -14.73 0.63
CA HIS A 82 0.52 -14.96 -0.76
C HIS A 82 -0.99 -15.16 -0.98
N THR A 83 -1.75 -15.42 0.09
CA THR A 83 -3.19 -15.70 0.04
C THR A 83 -3.90 -15.23 1.32
N LEU A 84 -5.21 -14.92 1.22
CA LEU A 84 -6.07 -14.59 2.37
C LEU A 84 -6.07 -15.71 3.43
N HIS A 85 -5.92 -16.96 2.99
CA HIS A 85 -5.81 -18.12 3.88
C HIS A 85 -4.55 -18.04 4.76
N GLY A 86 -3.40 -17.69 4.17
CA GLY A 86 -2.16 -17.49 4.93
C GLY A 86 -2.24 -16.34 5.95
N LEU A 87 -3.11 -15.35 5.73
CA LEU A 87 -3.39 -14.30 6.73
C LEU A 87 -4.19 -14.87 7.92
N ASN A 88 -5.17 -15.72 7.63
CA ASN A 88 -6.04 -16.30 8.65
C ASN A 88 -5.27 -17.30 9.54
N ASP A 89 -4.40 -18.11 8.95
CA ASP A 89 -3.57 -19.06 9.71
C ASP A 89 -2.60 -18.33 10.64
N LEU A 90 -2.02 -17.22 10.18
CA LEU A 90 -1.16 -16.36 11.00
C LEU A 90 -1.93 -15.75 12.17
N LEU A 91 -3.16 -15.31 11.93
CA LEU A 91 -4.04 -14.73 12.95
C LEU A 91 -4.41 -15.76 14.02
N GLU A 92 -4.67 -17.02 13.63
CA GLU A 92 -4.93 -18.11 14.56
C GLU A 92 -3.66 -18.55 15.33
N GLU A 93 -2.48 -18.54 14.69
CA GLU A 93 -1.19 -18.78 15.36
C GLU A 93 -0.94 -17.75 16.47
N ILE A 94 -1.19 -16.46 16.20
CA ILE A 94 -1.06 -15.37 17.18
C ILE A 94 -2.07 -15.53 18.32
N LYS A 95 -3.35 -15.75 18.01
CA LYS A 95 -4.39 -15.97 19.03
C LYS A 95 -4.10 -17.18 19.91
N SER A 96 -3.55 -18.25 19.33
CA SER A 96 -3.23 -19.47 20.05
C SER A 96 -2.04 -19.33 20.99
N GLY A 97 -1.28 -18.23 20.89
CA GLY A 97 -0.06 -18.04 21.69
C GLY A 97 0.98 -19.13 21.42
N LYS A 98 0.99 -19.74 20.24
CA LYS A 98 1.98 -20.77 19.85
C LYS A 98 3.01 -20.24 18.87
N SER A 99 3.09 -18.92 18.73
CA SER A 99 4.06 -18.28 17.86
C SER A 99 5.47 -18.77 18.22
N SER A 100 6.21 -19.22 17.22
CA SER A 100 7.60 -19.65 17.37
C SER A 100 8.56 -18.49 17.76
N ASP A 101 8.03 -17.26 17.83
CA ASP A 101 8.75 -16.07 18.27
C ASP A 101 8.83 -15.98 19.80
N PHE A 102 10.05 -16.20 20.32
CA PHE A 102 10.41 -16.12 21.75
C PHE A 102 10.05 -14.81 22.46
N ASN A 103 9.71 -13.74 21.72
CA ASN A 103 9.44 -12.41 22.31
C ASN A 103 7.95 -12.07 22.49
N LEU A 104 7.01 -12.94 22.09
CA LEU A 104 5.58 -12.75 22.36
C LEU A 104 5.16 -13.15 23.79
N PHE A 105 6.03 -13.88 24.51
CA PHE A 105 5.84 -14.25 25.92
C PHE A 105 6.91 -13.64 26.83
N LYS A 106 7.07 -12.32 26.80
CA LYS A 106 7.54 -11.67 28.03
C LYS A 106 6.29 -11.47 28.90
N PRO A 107 6.05 -12.28 29.95
CA PRO A 107 5.14 -11.85 30.99
C PRO A 107 5.72 -10.53 31.49
N ASN A 108 4.90 -9.48 31.50
CA ASN A 108 5.29 -8.22 32.11
C ASN A 108 5.69 -8.52 33.56
N GLY A 109 7.00 -8.58 33.79
CA GLY A 109 7.57 -8.77 35.11
C GLY A 109 7.18 -7.59 35.97
N SER A 110 6.47 -7.92 37.04
CA SER A 110 6.22 -7.11 38.22
C SER A 110 7.44 -6.31 38.67
N ILE A 111 7.32 -4.98 38.71
CA ILE A 111 8.10 -4.05 39.54
C ILE A 111 7.18 -2.82 39.72
N PHE A 112 6.56 -2.46 40.84
CA PHE A 112 6.56 -2.86 42.26
C PHE A 112 5.15 -3.29 42.69
#